data_AF-A0A441BTX0-F1
#
_entry.id   AF-A0A441BTX0-F1
#
_cell.length_a   1.000
_cell.length_b   1.000
_cell.length_c   1.000
_cell.angle_alpha   90.00
_cell.angle_beta   90.00
_cell.angle_gamma   90.00
#
_symmetry.space_group_name_H-M   'P 1'
#
loop_
_entity.id
_entity.type
_entity.pdbx_description
1 polymer ?
#
loop_
_entity_poly.entity_id
_entity_poly.type
_entity_poly.pdbx_seq_one_letter_code
_entity_poly.pdbx_strand_id
1 'polypeptide(L)' 'MALLPQMKAFADIIEIGTPLLKRFGLSAISTARELCPEIMVLADTKTVDGGQLEADMVFGAGAAFMTVLSCASSAT' A
#
# COMPACT_ATOMS: atom_id res chain seq x y z
N MET A 1 7.96 11.13 -3.94
CA MET A 1 7.09 11.26 -2.75
C MET A 1 7.16 12.63 -2.06
N ALA A 2 7.70 13.67 -2.69
CA ALA A 2 7.89 14.98 -2.05
C ALA A 2 6.60 15.70 -1.59
N LEU A 3 5.44 15.33 -2.16
CA LEU A 3 4.13 15.91 -1.80
C LEU A 3 3.49 15.29 -0.57
N LEU A 4 3.93 14.10 -0.12
CA LEU A 4 3.27 13.35 0.95
C LEU A 4 3.08 14.15 2.26
N PRO A 5 4.10 14.86 2.78
CA PRO A 5 3.94 15.64 4.01
C PRO A 5 2.89 16.76 3.89
N GLN A 6 2.69 17.30 2.68
CA GLN A 6 1.72 18.36 2.41
C GLN A 6 0.29 17.82 2.33
N MET A 7 0.13 16.55 1.96
CA MET A 7 -1.18 15.89 1.80
C MET A 7 -1.86 15.54 3.13
N LYS A 8 -1.12 15.53 4.25
CA LYS A 8 -1.68 15.22 5.58
C LYS A 8 -2.83 16.15 5.98
N ALA A 9 -2.86 17.40 5.49
CA ALA A 9 -3.95 18.32 5.76
C ALA A 9 -5.23 18.04 4.95
N PHE A 10 -5.15 17.15 3.95
CA PHE A 10 -6.21 16.93 2.97
C PHE A 10 -6.70 15.47 2.90
N ALA A 11 -5.93 14.51 3.42
CA ALA A 11 -6.26 13.09 3.33
C ALA A 11 -5.77 12.30 4.55
N ASP A 12 -6.61 11.39 5.03
CA ASP A 12 -6.30 10.46 6.12
C ASP A 12 -5.56 9.20 5.64
N ILE A 13 -5.78 8.83 4.37
CA ILE A 13 -5.22 7.65 3.72
C ILE A 13 -4.50 8.08 2.45
N ILE A 14 -3.30 7.55 2.24
CA ILE A 14 -2.58 7.66 0.98
C ILE A 14 -2.53 6.30 0.29
N GLU A 15 -2.95 6.28 -0.96
CA GLU A 15 -2.81 5.12 -1.83
C GLU A 15 -1.42 5.11 -2.48
N ILE A 16 -0.73 3.97 -2.38
CA ILE A 16 0.40 3.63 -3.26
C ILE A 16 -0.16 2.83 -4.43
N GLY A 17 -0.45 3.53 -5.52
CA GLY A 17 -1.08 2.96 -6.71
C GLY A 17 -0.25 1.84 -7.36
N THR A 18 -0.93 0.95 -8.08
CA THR A 18 -0.30 -0.22 -8.73
C THR A 18 0.97 0.09 -9.54
N PRO A 19 1.07 1.15 -10.37
CA PRO A 19 2.30 1.43 -11.12
C PRO A 19 3.50 1.72 -10.22
N LEU A 20 3.26 2.38 -9.08
CA LEU A 20 4.31 2.73 -8.12
C LEU A 20 4.78 1.50 -7.35
N LEU A 21 3.85 0.66 -6.90
CA LEU A 21 4.16 -0.67 -6.33
C LEU A 21 4.93 -1.54 -7.31
N LYS A 22 4.52 -1.61 -8.57
CA LYS A 22 5.23 -2.42 -9.59
C LYS A 22 6.64 -1.90 -9.89
N ARG A 23 6.85 -0.58 -9.85
CA ARG A 23 8.15 0.01 -10.18
C ARG A 23 9.15 -0.09 -9.04
N PHE A 24 8.72 0.09 -7.80
CA PHE A 24 9.60 0.24 -6.64
C PHE A 24 9.39 -0.83 -5.56
N GLY A 25 8.39 -1.69 -5.72
CA GLY A 25 8.05 -2.73 -4.76
C GLY A 25 7.68 -2.16 -3.40
N LEU A 26 8.03 -2.91 -2.36
CA LEU A 26 7.75 -2.59 -0.96
C LEU A 26 8.43 -1.29 -0.49
N SER A 27 9.51 -0.87 -1.16
CA SER A 27 10.21 0.37 -0.80
C SER A 27 9.32 1.61 -0.97
N ALA A 28 8.32 1.57 -1.86
CA ALA A 28 7.34 2.65 -1.97
C ALA A 28 6.51 2.81 -0.69
N ILE A 29 6.14 1.70 -0.04
CA ILE A 29 5.37 1.71 1.21
C ILE A 29 6.27 2.20 2.35
N SER A 30 7.46 1.61 2.51
CA SER A 30 8.37 1.98 3.61
C SER A 30 8.79 3.45 3.51
N THR A 31 9.08 3.95 2.31
CA THR A 31 9.42 5.38 2.09
C THR A 31 8.25 6.29 2.47
N ALA A 32 7.01 5.92 2.16
CA ALA A 32 5.84 6.71 2.56
C ALA A 32 5.70 6.77 4.09
N ARG A 33 5.95 5.64 4.76
CA ARG A 33 5.92 5.53 6.23
C ARG A 33 7.06 6.32 6.88
N GLU A 34 8.26 6.32 6.30
CA GLU A 34 9.39 7.13 6.78
C GLU A 34 9.13 8.63 6.64
N LEU A 35 8.56 9.07 5.52
CA LEU A 35 8.28 10.48 5.26
C LEU A 35 7.05 11.00 6.00
N CYS A 36 6.09 10.13 6.30
CA CYS A 36 4.87 10.48 7.02
C CYS A 36 4.41 9.32 7.93
N PRO A 37 5.02 9.13 9.11
CA PRO A 37 4.73 8.00 10.00
C PRO A 37 3.31 7.96 10.57
N GLU A 38 2.58 9.06 10.46
CA GLU A 38 1.21 9.18 10.98
C GLU A 38 0.17 8.77 9.94
N ILE A 39 0.51 8.75 8.64
CA ILE A 39 -0.49 8.54 7.59
C ILE A 39 -0.74 7.06 7.34
N MET A 40 -2.01 6.68 7.19
CA MET A 40 -2.36 5.33 6.81
C MET A 40 -2.07 5.10 5.33
N VAL A 41 -1.41 4.00 5.02
CA VAL A 41 -1.05 3.65 3.64
C VAL A 41 -1.96 2.53 3.15
N LEU A 42 -2.60 2.74 2.00
CA LEU A 42 -3.31 1.71 1.25
C LEU A 42 -2.41 1.24 0.09
N ALA A 43 -2.02 -0.02 0.11
CA ALA A 43 -1.27 -0.65 -0.97
C ALA A 43 -2.25 -1.16 -2.04
N ASP A 44 -2.30 -0.52 -3.20
CA ASP A 44 -3.18 -0.93 -4.30
C ASP A 44 -2.56 -2.11 -5.10
N THR A 45 -2.47 -3.25 -4.44
CA THR A 45 -1.86 -4.49 -4.93
C THR A 45 -2.69 -5.16 -6.02
N LYS A 46 -4.02 -4.97 -5.99
CA LYS A 46 -4.96 -5.70 -6.86
C LYS A 46 -4.74 -7.21 -6.78
N THR A 47 -4.56 -7.69 -5.55
CA THR A 47 -4.27 -9.09 -5.26
C THR A 47 -5.40 -9.97 -5.79
N VAL A 48 -5.04 -11.04 -6.50
CA VAL A 48 -5.99 -12.01 -7.07
C VAL A 48 -5.68 -13.44 -6.62
N ASP A 49 -4.42 -13.68 -6.29
CA ASP A 49 -3.88 -14.94 -5.80
C ASP A 49 -2.77 -14.63 -4.78
N GLY A 50 -2.36 -15.62 -3.99
CA GLY A 50 -1.31 -15.46 -3.00
C GLY A 50 -1.67 -14.50 -1.86
N GLY A 51 -2.95 -14.41 -1.49
CA GLY A 51 -3.50 -13.43 -0.53
C GLY A 51 -2.64 -13.26 0.73
N GLN A 52 -2.40 -14.34 1.47
CA GLN A 52 -1.56 -14.29 2.68
C GLN A 52 -0.13 -13.80 2.40
N LEU A 53 0.49 -14.27 1.30
CA LEU A 53 1.87 -13.91 0.97
C LEU A 53 1.98 -12.41 0.63
N GLU A 54 1.09 -11.89 -0.20
CA GLU A 54 1.08 -10.47 -0.57
C GLU A 54 0.72 -9.59 0.64
N ALA A 55 -0.21 -10.03 1.47
CA ALA A 55 -0.57 -9.37 2.73
C ALA A 55 0.63 -9.25 3.67
N ASP A 56 1.33 -10.36 3.93
CA ASP A 56 2.52 -10.37 4.79
C ASP A 56 3.59 -9.40 4.28
N MET A 57 3.80 -9.35 2.96
CA MET A 57 4.76 -8.42 2.34
C MET A 57 4.38 -6.96 2.56
N VAL A 58 3.15 -6.55 2.23
CA VAL A 58 2.77 -5.13 2.28
C VAL A 58 2.50 -4.63 3.69
N PHE A 59 1.93 -5.47 4.57
CA PHE A 59 1.76 -5.13 5.97
C PHE A 59 3.09 -5.11 6.70
N GLY A 60 4.01 -6.04 6.39
CA GLY A 60 5.39 -6.00 6.89
C GLY A 60 6.16 -4.75 6.45
N ALA A 61 5.85 -4.21 5.27
CA ALA A 61 6.40 -2.94 4.78
C ALA A 61 5.76 -1.69 5.41
N GLY A 62 4.68 -1.85 6.19
CA GLY A 62 4.01 -0.78 6.92
C GLY A 62 2.72 -0.26 6.27
N ALA A 63 2.14 -0.96 5.30
CA ALA A 63 0.80 -0.63 4.82
C ALA A 63 -0.25 -0.94 5.90
N ALA A 64 -1.30 -0.11 5.96
CA ALA A 64 -2.47 -0.34 6.82
C ALA A 64 -3.54 -1.16 6.09
N PHE A 65 -3.61 -1.03 4.76
CA PHE A 65 -4.60 -1.68 3.91
C PHE A 65 -3.98 -2.22 2.63
N MET A 66 -4.66 -3.17 2.00
CA MET A 66 -4.36 -3.63 0.64
C MET A 66 -5.64 -3.83 -0.15
N THR A 67 -5.54 -3.90 -1.49
CA THR A 67 -6.71 -4.15 -2.36
C THR A 67 -6.71 -5.58 -2.90
N VAL A 68 -7.89 -6.20 -2.90
CA VAL A 68 -8.12 -7.53 -3.49
C VAL A 68 -9.13 -7.38 -4.62
N LEU A 69 -8.90 -8.03 -5.75
CA LEU A 69 -9.85 -8.03 -6.87
C LEU A 69 -11.11 -8.82 -6.50
N SER A 70 -12.28 -8.28 -6.87
CA SER A 70 -13.57 -8.93 -6.60
C SER A 70 -13.74 -10.32 -7.22
N CYS A 71 -12.96 -10.66 -8.25
CA CYS A 71 -12.97 -11.98 -8.89
C CYS A 71 -11.98 -12.97 -8.28
N ALA A 72 -11.25 -12.59 -7.23
CA ALA A 72 -10.37 -13.50 -6.50
C ALA A 72 -11.16 -14.65 -5.86
N SER A 73 -10.47 -15.76 -5.60
CA SER A 73 -11.06 -16.86 -4.84
C SER A 73 -11.36 -16.44 -3.40
N SER A 74 -12.29 -17.12 -2.72
CA SER A 74 -12.51 -16.87 -1.28
C SER A 74 -11.34 -17.28 -0.38
N ALA A 75 -10.36 -18.01 -0.91
CA ALA A 75 -9.14 -18.36 -0.20
C ALA A 75 -8.05 -17.25 -0.30
N THR A 76 -8.28 -16.25 -1.15
CA THR A 76 -7.45 -15.06 -1.29
C THR A 76 -7.87 -14.01 -0.27
#